data_AF-A0A7G5N3I2-F1
#
_entry.id   AF-A0A7G5N3I2-F1
#
_cell.length_a   1.000
_cell.length_b   1.000
_cell.length_c   1.000
_cell.angle_alpha   90.00
_cell.angle_beta   90.00
_cell.angle_gamma   90.00
#
_symmetry.space_group_name_H-M   'P 1'
#
loop_
_entity.id
_entity.type
_entity.pdbx_description
1 polymer ?
#
loop_
_entity_poly.entity_id
_entity_poly.type
_entity_poly.pdbx_seq_one_letter_code
_entity_poly.pdbx_strand_id
1 'polypeptide(L)'
;MGEVREVSFDVRGEFITQMAKEWFFVENRGYDKVMELLLSCMEGTEQSEKELKRLAEDILLGRAALVGSTSDNTYHMEVYEPDEQPEQPEWFNVFKKMSDLMSKLKDTEKELQKMRGWYAVAMEYVPEYKRNDVLKETDQPIESRYGNSLLSGFMERMMDEEEHTTEDYGWLEPNGTFHEVEWGNHQEWATEYVKENFPEKYEEISMQSNTGIGLIGEGDWLVERGWVLLHSPSQGIAQPTSNPVKRYTKEQQEFLYEYYTERGKEAEANAIYEEE
;
A
#
# COMPACT_ATOMS: atom_id res chain seq x y z
N MET A 1 9.68 -74.42 17.10
CA MET A 1 9.78 -73.13 17.79
C MET A 1 10.50 -72.19 16.84
N GLY A 2 9.84 -71.13 16.36
CA GLY A 2 10.46 -70.15 15.47
C GLY A 2 11.37 -69.21 16.28
N GLU A 3 12.53 -68.84 15.73
CA GLU A 3 13.39 -67.80 16.28
C GLU A 3 12.62 -66.48 16.35
N VAL A 4 12.40 -65.96 17.55
CA VAL A 4 11.99 -64.57 17.76
C VAL A 4 13.26 -63.74 17.75
N ARG A 5 13.36 -62.80 16.81
CA ARG A 5 14.45 -61.81 16.78
C ARG A 5 13.92 -60.51 17.38
N GLU A 6 14.64 -60.01 18.37
CA GLU A 6 14.34 -58.76 19.03
C GLU A 6 15.11 -57.63 18.34
N VAL A 7 14.43 -56.50 18.13
CA VAL A 7 15.04 -55.26 17.62
C VAL A 7 14.90 -54.22 18.72
N SER A 8 16.04 -53.70 19.18
CA SER A 8 16.11 -52.59 20.13
C SER A 8 16.59 -51.33 19.44
N PHE A 9 16.14 -50.18 19.94
CA PHE A 9 16.58 -48.86 19.53
C PHE A 9 17.26 -48.17 20.69
N ASP A 10 18.27 -47.36 20.38
CA ASP A 10 18.94 -46.51 21.36
C ASP A 10 19.04 -45.08 20.84
N VAL A 11 18.73 -44.14 21.73
CA VAL A 11 18.87 -42.71 21.53
C VAL A 11 19.99 -42.21 22.44
N ARG A 12 20.95 -41.52 21.83
CA ARG A 12 22.08 -40.89 22.52
C ARG A 12 21.79 -39.42 22.74
N GLY A 13 21.88 -38.95 23.99
CA GLY A 13 21.65 -37.55 24.34
C GLY A 13 22.58 -36.60 23.60
N GLU A 14 23.84 -36.98 23.42
CA GLU A 14 24.85 -36.16 22.74
C GLU A 14 24.47 -35.90 21.28
N PHE A 15 23.83 -36.89 20.64
CA PHE A 15 23.33 -36.75 19.28
C PHE A 15 22.20 -35.72 19.20
N ILE A 16 21.23 -35.76 20.13
CA ILE A 16 20.13 -34.78 20.18
C ILE A 16 20.68 -33.38 20.44
N THR A 17 21.58 -33.24 21.41
CA THR A 17 22.24 -31.97 21.76
C THR A 17 22.93 -31.36 20.55
N GLN A 18 23.72 -32.16 19.83
CA GLN A 18 24.42 -31.70 18.63
C GLN A 18 23.44 -31.33 17.51
N MET A 19 22.43 -32.18 17.26
CA MET A 19 21.42 -31.95 16.23
C MET A 19 20.63 -30.66 16.47
N ALA A 20 20.23 -30.39 17.71
CA ALA A 20 19.52 -29.15 18.07
C ALA A 20 20.37 -27.90 17.78
N LYS A 21 21.67 -27.95 18.11
CA LYS A 21 22.61 -26.86 17.80
C LYS A 21 22.80 -26.69 16.29
N GLU A 22 22.98 -27.76 15.53
CA GLU A 22 23.11 -27.70 14.08
C GLU A 22 21.86 -27.10 13.42
N TRP A 23 20.67 -27.52 13.86
CA TRP A 23 19.41 -26.99 13.37
C TRP A 23 19.25 -25.49 13.64
N PHE A 24 19.67 -25.04 14.82
CA PHE A 24 19.57 -23.65 15.21
C PHE A 24 20.63 -22.77 14.52
N PHE A 25 21.89 -23.18 14.54
CA PHE A 25 23.01 -22.34 14.12
C PHE A 25 23.40 -22.49 12.66
N VAL A 26 23.19 -23.66 12.05
CA VAL A 26 23.69 -23.95 10.68
C VAL A 26 22.52 -24.02 9.70
N GLU A 27 21.52 -24.85 10.00
CA GLU A 27 20.39 -25.07 9.08
C GLU A 27 19.30 -24.00 9.17
N ASN A 28 19.35 -23.14 10.20
CA ASN A 28 18.40 -22.05 10.41
C ASN A 28 16.93 -22.52 10.36
N ARG A 29 16.62 -23.66 10.99
CA ARG A 29 15.27 -24.24 10.98
C ARG A 29 14.23 -23.43 11.78
N GLY A 30 14.69 -22.43 12.52
CA GLY A 30 13.87 -21.56 13.37
C GLY A 30 13.86 -22.01 14.83
N TYR A 31 13.76 -21.04 15.75
CA TYR A 31 13.77 -21.27 17.20
C TYR A 31 12.67 -22.25 17.63
N ASP A 32 11.43 -22.02 17.21
CA ASP A 32 10.27 -22.81 17.67
C ASP A 32 10.42 -24.31 17.37
N LYS A 33 10.91 -24.67 16.18
CA LYS A 33 11.12 -26.08 15.80
C LYS A 33 12.22 -26.75 16.61
N VAL A 34 13.28 -26.00 16.96
CA VAL A 34 14.38 -26.51 17.78
C VAL A 34 13.89 -26.70 19.23
N MET A 35 13.09 -25.78 19.73
CA MET A 35 12.49 -25.89 21.06
C MET A 35 11.51 -27.07 21.13
N GLU A 36 10.67 -27.29 20.12
CA GLU A 36 9.77 -28.44 20.02
C GLU A 36 10.54 -29.77 20.12
N LEU A 37 11.63 -29.90 19.34
CA LEU A 37 12.53 -31.06 19.41
C LEU A 37 13.03 -31.27 20.84
N LEU A 38 13.65 -30.25 21.44
CA LEU A 38 14.26 -30.37 22.77
C LEU A 38 13.24 -30.68 23.86
N LEU A 39 12.07 -30.02 23.83
CA LEU A 39 10.99 -30.25 24.79
C LEU A 39 10.48 -31.68 24.69
N SER A 40 10.25 -32.21 23.48
CA SER A 40 9.81 -33.60 23.28
C SER A 40 10.79 -34.62 23.85
N CYS A 41 12.09 -34.30 23.86
CA CYS A 41 13.15 -35.16 24.42
C CYS A 41 13.30 -35.05 25.95
N MET A 42 12.53 -34.18 26.60
CA MET A 42 12.51 -33.98 28.07
C MET A 42 11.13 -34.21 28.69
N GLU A 43 10.18 -34.71 27.91
CA GLU A 43 8.84 -35.06 28.39
C GLU A 43 8.89 -36.18 29.44
N GLY A 44 7.90 -36.21 30.34
CA GLY A 44 7.77 -37.24 31.38
C GLY A 44 8.58 -36.98 32.64
N THR A 45 9.16 -35.79 32.79
CA THR A 45 9.80 -35.32 34.03
C THR A 45 8.77 -34.67 34.97
N GLU A 46 9.12 -34.51 36.25
CA GLU A 46 8.29 -33.75 37.22
C GLU A 46 8.39 -32.22 37.02
N GLN A 47 9.20 -31.75 36.07
CA GLN A 47 9.45 -30.34 35.82
C GLN A 47 8.30 -29.69 35.07
N SER A 48 8.04 -28.42 35.36
CA SER A 48 7.06 -27.62 34.63
C SER A 48 7.55 -27.27 33.22
N GLU A 49 6.62 -26.99 32.31
CA GLU A 49 6.92 -26.58 30.93
C GLU A 49 7.88 -25.36 30.86
N LYS A 50 7.76 -24.42 31.81
CA LYS A 50 8.64 -23.25 31.90
C LYS A 50 10.07 -23.62 32.26
N GLU A 51 10.26 -24.61 33.13
CA GLU A 51 11.57 -25.12 33.52
C GLU A 51 12.21 -25.88 32.36
N LEU A 52 11.43 -26.74 31.68
CA LEU A 52 11.89 -27.45 30.49
C LEU A 52 12.30 -26.49 29.37
N LYS A 53 11.53 -25.42 29.15
CA LYS A 53 11.90 -24.40 28.16
C LYS A 53 13.23 -23.73 28.49
N ARG A 54 13.47 -23.40 29.76
CA ARG A 54 14.74 -22.83 30.20
C ARG A 54 15.90 -23.79 29.99
N LEU A 55 15.73 -25.08 30.27
CA LEU A 55 16.75 -26.10 30.02
C LEU A 55 17.05 -26.25 28.52
N ALA A 56 16.03 -26.21 27.66
CA ALA A 56 16.24 -26.21 26.21
C ALA A 56 17.01 -24.96 25.74
N GLU A 57 16.73 -23.78 26.29
CA GLU A 57 17.52 -22.57 26.03
C GLU A 57 18.96 -22.72 26.52
N ASP A 58 19.16 -23.34 27.69
CA ASP A 58 20.48 -23.63 28.26
C ASP A 58 21.28 -24.58 27.37
N ILE A 59 20.65 -25.55 26.70
CA ILE A 59 21.30 -26.38 25.69
C ILE A 59 21.86 -25.55 24.54
N LEU A 60 21.07 -24.61 24.01
CA LEU A 60 21.49 -23.75 22.88
C LEU A 60 22.58 -22.76 23.30
N LEU A 61 22.54 -22.27 24.53
CA LEU A 61 23.59 -21.44 25.13
C LEU A 61 24.83 -22.26 25.53
N GLY A 62 24.72 -23.58 25.48
CA GLY A 62 25.79 -24.50 25.83
C GLY A 62 26.02 -24.68 27.32
N ARG A 63 25.08 -24.24 28.17
CA ARG A 63 25.10 -24.37 29.63
C ARG A 63 24.56 -25.71 30.10
N ALA A 64 23.90 -26.46 29.21
CA ALA A 64 23.41 -27.78 29.48
C ALA A 64 23.57 -28.69 28.25
N ALA A 65 23.42 -29.98 28.45
CA ALA A 65 23.36 -30.99 27.39
C ALA A 65 22.48 -32.16 27.81
N LEU A 66 21.84 -32.78 26.83
CA LEU A 66 21.36 -34.15 26.95
C LEU A 66 22.56 -35.08 26.75
N VAL A 67 22.74 -36.05 27.65
CA VAL A 67 23.86 -36.99 27.65
C VAL A 67 23.40 -38.39 28.02
N GLY A 68 24.21 -39.39 27.67
CA GLY A 68 23.93 -40.79 27.99
C GLY A 68 22.98 -41.47 27.01
N SER A 69 22.62 -42.71 27.33
CA SER A 69 21.91 -43.64 26.45
C SER A 69 20.60 -44.12 27.08
N THR A 70 19.57 -44.22 26.24
CA THR A 70 18.28 -44.79 26.64
C THR A 70 18.35 -46.30 26.85
N SER A 71 19.17 -47.04 26.10
CA SER A 71 19.34 -48.48 26.29
C SER A 71 20.07 -48.80 27.59
N ASP A 72 21.00 -47.93 28.00
CA ASP A 72 21.82 -48.12 29.19
C ASP A 72 21.18 -47.50 30.44
N ASN A 73 20.01 -46.87 30.30
CA ASN A 73 19.31 -46.14 31.36
C ASN A 73 20.21 -45.07 32.02
N THR A 74 21.05 -44.42 31.20
CA THR A 74 21.95 -43.33 31.60
C THR A 74 21.55 -41.99 30.99
N TYR A 75 20.48 -41.96 30.18
CA TYR A 75 19.97 -40.74 29.56
C TYR A 75 19.50 -39.72 30.61
N HIS A 76 20.11 -38.54 30.62
CA HIS A 76 19.71 -37.45 31.51
C HIS A 76 20.09 -36.07 30.95
N MET A 77 19.55 -35.03 31.59
CA MET A 77 20.00 -33.65 31.40
C MET A 77 21.17 -33.36 32.35
N GLU A 78 22.28 -32.90 31.78
CA GLU A 78 23.43 -32.41 32.52
C GLU A 78 23.48 -30.88 32.42
N VAL A 79 23.47 -30.20 33.56
CA VAL A 79 23.62 -28.73 33.64
C VAL A 79 25.02 -28.45 34.16
N TYR A 80 25.78 -27.66 33.42
CA TYR A 80 27.16 -27.36 33.74
C TYR A 80 27.27 -26.21 34.72
N GLU A 81 28.13 -26.37 35.72
CA GLU A 81 28.63 -25.25 36.51
C GLU A 81 29.52 -24.34 35.64
N PRO A 82 29.70 -23.05 35.99
CA PRO A 82 30.45 -22.10 35.16
C PRO A 82 31.87 -22.55 34.77
N ASP A 83 32.56 -23.27 35.65
CA ASP A 83 33.94 -23.74 35.44
C ASP A 83 34.01 -25.12 34.73
N GLU A 84 32.87 -25.81 34.58
CA GLU A 84 32.76 -27.14 33.97
C GLU A 84 32.14 -27.08 32.56
N GLN A 85 31.72 -25.89 32.13
CA GLN A 85 31.10 -25.68 30.83
C GLN A 85 32.09 -26.02 29.70
N PRO A 86 31.74 -26.93 28.77
CA PRO A 86 32.63 -27.29 27.68
C PRO A 86 32.87 -26.10 26.75
N GLU A 87 34.11 -25.94 26.29
CA GLU A 87 34.43 -24.96 25.26
C GLU A 87 33.60 -25.22 24.01
N GLN A 88 32.88 -24.19 23.55
CA GLN A 88 32.02 -24.31 22.39
C GLN A 88 32.66 -23.63 21.19
N PRO A 89 32.56 -24.23 20.00
CA PRO A 89 32.97 -23.58 18.78
C PRO A 89 32.28 -22.23 18.61
N GLU A 90 33.02 -21.30 18.04
CA GLU A 90 32.59 -19.92 17.89
C GLU A 90 31.25 -19.77 17.15
N TRP A 91 31.00 -20.63 16.17
CA TRP A 91 29.77 -20.63 15.36
C TRP A 91 28.53 -21.13 16.12
N PHE A 92 28.69 -21.75 17.29
CA PHE A 92 27.60 -22.10 18.22
C PHE A 92 27.42 -21.07 19.34
N ASN A 93 28.16 -19.96 19.32
CA ASN A 93 27.98 -18.90 20.30
C ASN A 93 26.85 -17.94 19.88
N VAL A 94 25.72 -18.00 20.60
CA VAL A 94 24.54 -17.14 20.36
C VAL A 94 24.90 -15.66 20.37
N PHE A 95 25.66 -15.21 21.37
CA PHE A 95 25.98 -13.79 21.55
C PHE A 95 26.90 -13.27 20.46
N LYS A 96 27.88 -14.07 20.03
CA LYS A 96 28.77 -13.67 18.94
C LYS A 96 28.01 -13.60 17.62
N LYS A 97 27.19 -14.61 17.31
CA LYS A 97 26.34 -14.60 16.12
C LYS A 97 25.36 -13.41 16.12
N MET A 98 24.78 -13.08 17.27
CA MET A 98 23.90 -11.92 17.42
C MET A 98 24.65 -10.60 17.18
N SER A 99 25.86 -10.46 17.74
CA SER A 99 26.73 -9.30 17.51
C SER A 99 27.07 -9.13 16.02
N ASP A 100 27.44 -10.21 15.35
CA ASP A 100 27.75 -10.21 13.92
C ASP A 100 26.53 -9.83 13.07
N LEU A 101 25.36 -10.37 13.41
CA LEU A 101 24.09 -10.02 12.74
C LEU A 101 23.75 -8.54 12.93
N MET A 102 23.89 -8.00 14.14
CA MET A 102 23.66 -6.57 14.41
C MET A 102 24.62 -5.68 13.62
N SER A 103 25.90 -6.07 13.51
CA SER A 103 26.87 -5.32 12.71
C SER A 103 26.51 -5.34 11.22
N LYS A 104 26.18 -6.53 10.69
CA LYS A 104 25.74 -6.67 9.29
C LYS A 104 24.48 -5.87 9.00
N LEU A 105 23.50 -5.92 9.89
CA LEU A 105 22.26 -5.16 9.76
C LEU A 105 22.55 -3.66 9.66
N LYS A 106 23.36 -3.13 10.57
CA LYS A 106 23.77 -1.71 10.55
C LYS A 106 24.47 -1.32 9.24
N ASP A 107 25.32 -2.18 8.70
CA ASP A 107 26.01 -1.88 7.45
C ASP A 107 25.09 -2.00 6.23
N THR A 108 24.15 -2.96 6.23
CA THR A 108 23.12 -3.04 5.19
C THR A 108 22.17 -1.84 5.20
N GLU A 109 21.82 -1.32 6.37
CA GLU A 109 21.00 -0.11 6.49
C GLU A 109 21.70 1.11 5.91
N LYS A 110 23.00 1.28 6.18
CA LYS A 110 23.80 2.37 5.60
C LYS A 110 23.87 2.28 4.08
N GLU A 111 24.14 1.09 3.54
CA GLU A 111 24.18 0.91 2.09
C GLU A 111 22.79 1.11 1.44
N LEU A 112 21.71 0.66 2.08
CA LEU A 112 20.34 0.96 1.64
C LEU A 112 20.08 2.47 1.60
N GLN A 113 20.45 3.20 2.65
CA GLN A 113 20.27 4.65 2.72
C GLN A 113 21.05 5.37 1.62
N LYS A 114 22.28 4.93 1.36
CA LYS A 114 23.14 5.45 0.30
C LYS A 114 22.55 5.18 -1.09
N MET A 115 22.06 3.97 -1.35
CA MET A 115 21.38 3.62 -2.59
C MET A 115 20.11 4.45 -2.81
N ARG A 116 19.31 4.68 -1.75
CA ARG A 116 18.16 5.58 -1.80
C ARG A 116 18.56 7.01 -2.15
N GLY A 117 19.65 7.51 -1.57
CA GLY A 117 20.21 8.82 -1.92
C GLY A 117 20.63 8.91 -3.39
N TRP A 118 21.34 7.90 -3.89
CA TRP A 118 21.74 7.85 -5.31
C TRP A 118 20.55 7.76 -6.24
N TYR A 119 19.53 6.97 -5.90
CA TYR A 119 18.29 6.86 -6.66
C TYR A 119 17.58 8.21 -6.74
N ALA A 120 17.42 8.91 -5.60
CA ALA A 120 16.78 10.23 -5.57
C ALA A 120 17.50 11.23 -6.48
N VAL A 121 18.83 11.33 -6.35
CA VAL A 121 19.65 12.22 -7.20
C VAL A 121 19.53 11.82 -8.66
N ALA A 122 19.63 10.53 -9.00
CA ALA A 122 19.51 10.08 -10.38
C ALA A 122 18.15 10.46 -10.99
N MET A 123 17.06 10.28 -10.25
CA MET A 123 15.69 10.58 -10.71
C MET A 123 15.45 12.07 -10.99
N GLU A 124 16.19 12.98 -10.34
CA GLU A 124 16.16 14.41 -10.65
C GLU A 124 16.71 14.72 -12.06
N TYR A 125 17.73 13.98 -12.52
CA TYR A 125 18.35 14.17 -13.83
C TYR A 125 17.72 13.33 -14.95
N VAL A 126 16.91 12.32 -14.60
CA VAL A 126 16.18 11.51 -15.59
C VAL A 126 15.08 12.37 -16.23
N PRO A 127 15.05 12.50 -17.58
CA PRO A 127 13.95 13.18 -18.27
C PRO A 127 12.60 12.57 -17.92
N GLU A 128 11.58 13.40 -17.77
CA GLU A 128 10.27 13.01 -17.25
C GLU A 128 9.63 11.82 -18.00
N TYR A 129 9.70 11.81 -19.33
CA TYR A 129 9.20 10.69 -20.14
C TYR A 129 9.90 9.36 -19.87
N LYS A 130 11.16 9.37 -19.42
CA LYS A 130 11.91 8.18 -18.97
C LYS A 130 11.73 7.87 -17.50
N ARG A 131 11.35 8.87 -16.70
CA ARG A 131 11.04 8.70 -15.28
C ARG A 131 9.87 7.73 -15.11
N ASN A 132 8.84 7.87 -15.93
CA ASN A 132 7.67 6.98 -15.92
C ASN A 132 8.02 5.53 -16.28
N ASP A 133 8.94 5.32 -17.24
CA ASP A 133 9.44 3.97 -17.55
C ASP A 133 10.08 3.34 -16.30
N VAL A 134 10.92 4.09 -15.58
CA VAL A 134 11.56 3.63 -14.34
C VAL A 134 10.52 3.36 -13.25
N LEU A 135 9.56 4.27 -13.04
CA LEU A 135 8.51 4.10 -12.03
C LEU A 135 7.68 2.85 -12.31
N LYS A 136 7.30 2.63 -13.58
CA LYS A 136 6.55 1.44 -14.00
C LYS A 136 7.32 0.14 -13.76
N GLU A 137 8.59 0.07 -14.17
CA GLU A 137 9.43 -1.13 -13.99
C GLU A 137 9.80 -1.41 -12.53
N THR A 138 9.61 -0.42 -11.64
CA THR A 138 9.88 -0.55 -10.20
C THR A 138 8.62 -0.57 -9.35
N ASP A 139 7.44 -0.76 -9.97
CA ASP A 139 6.12 -0.79 -9.32
C ASP A 139 5.81 0.45 -8.45
N GLN A 140 6.32 1.62 -8.86
CA GLN A 140 6.05 2.92 -8.23
C GLN A 140 4.91 3.66 -8.96
N PRO A 141 4.13 4.49 -8.24
CA PRO A 141 3.04 5.25 -8.83
C PRO A 141 3.57 6.24 -9.88
N ILE A 142 2.88 6.31 -11.02
CA ILE A 142 3.21 7.23 -12.13
C ILE A 142 2.46 8.55 -11.89
N GLU A 143 3.19 9.66 -11.77
CA GLU A 143 2.60 10.98 -11.49
C GLU A 143 1.90 11.60 -12.71
N SER A 144 2.46 11.49 -13.92
CA SER A 144 1.78 11.94 -15.15
C SER A 144 2.32 11.25 -16.41
N ARG A 145 1.46 10.73 -17.28
CA ARG A 145 1.87 9.94 -18.46
C ARG A 145 2.56 10.76 -19.56
N TYR A 146 2.28 12.07 -19.62
CA TYR A 146 2.70 12.97 -20.72
C TYR A 146 3.53 14.18 -20.28
N GLY A 147 3.89 14.26 -19.00
CA GLY A 147 4.78 15.28 -18.45
C GLY A 147 4.19 16.67 -18.21
N ASN A 148 2.92 16.88 -18.58
CA ASN A 148 2.15 18.06 -18.21
C ASN A 148 0.70 17.64 -17.97
N SER A 149 0.15 17.94 -16.80
CA SER A 149 -1.23 17.56 -16.43
C SER A 149 -2.29 18.09 -17.40
N LEU A 150 -2.05 19.27 -17.98
CA LEU A 150 -2.96 19.89 -18.95
C LEU A 150 -2.91 19.14 -20.29
N LEU A 151 -1.71 18.73 -20.73
CA LEU A 151 -1.54 17.96 -21.96
C LEU A 151 -2.05 16.52 -21.78
N SER A 152 -1.88 15.93 -20.59
CA SER A 152 -2.35 14.58 -20.34
C SER A 152 -3.87 14.46 -20.42
N GLY A 153 -4.61 15.41 -19.82
CA GLY A 153 -6.07 15.42 -19.90
C GLY A 153 -6.56 15.59 -21.35
N PHE A 154 -5.90 16.47 -22.12
CA PHE A 154 -6.19 16.64 -23.54
C PHE A 154 -5.93 15.38 -24.36
N MET A 155 -4.76 14.76 -24.18
CA MET A 155 -4.38 13.55 -24.90
C MET A 155 -5.25 12.35 -24.52
N GLU A 156 -5.64 12.23 -23.26
CA GLU A 156 -6.56 11.20 -22.78
C GLU A 156 -7.89 11.29 -23.52
N ARG A 157 -8.50 12.49 -23.57
CA ARG A 157 -9.74 12.73 -24.31
C ARG A 157 -9.58 12.49 -25.81
N MET A 158 -8.48 12.92 -26.42
CA MET A 158 -8.24 12.76 -27.87
C MET A 158 -7.99 11.31 -28.30
N MET A 159 -7.54 10.45 -27.38
CA MET A 159 -7.28 9.03 -27.63
C MET A 159 -8.41 8.13 -27.13
N ASP A 160 -9.44 8.71 -26.52
CA ASP A 160 -10.63 7.99 -26.14
C ASP A 160 -11.43 7.66 -27.40
N GLU A 161 -11.55 6.37 -27.69
CA GLU A 161 -12.28 5.85 -28.87
C GLU A 161 -13.67 5.33 -28.49
N GLU A 162 -14.07 5.41 -27.22
CA GLU A 162 -15.37 4.96 -26.74
C GLU A 162 -16.46 6.01 -27.03
N GLU A 163 -17.63 5.55 -27.48
CA GLU A 163 -18.80 6.42 -27.63
C GLU A 163 -19.46 6.64 -26.27
N HIS A 164 -19.44 7.89 -25.80
CA HIS A 164 -20.11 8.31 -24.57
C HIS A 164 -21.56 8.68 -24.82
N THR A 165 -22.42 8.52 -23.80
CA THR A 165 -23.84 8.88 -23.91
C THR A 165 -24.08 10.39 -23.93
N THR A 166 -23.06 11.16 -23.54
CA THR A 166 -23.10 12.62 -23.38
C THR A 166 -21.86 13.26 -23.98
N GLU A 167 -22.03 14.46 -24.53
CA GLU A 167 -20.91 15.31 -24.95
C GLU A 167 -19.98 15.70 -23.79
N ASP A 168 -18.78 16.17 -24.13
CA ASP A 168 -17.72 16.40 -23.14
C ASP A 168 -18.00 17.56 -22.18
N TYR A 169 -18.70 18.62 -22.63
CA TYR A 169 -18.87 19.85 -21.88
C TYR A 169 -20.29 20.39 -21.95
N GLY A 170 -20.68 21.18 -20.95
CA GLY A 170 -22.04 21.70 -20.89
C GLY A 170 -22.48 22.19 -19.52
N TRP A 171 -23.78 22.42 -19.41
CA TRP A 171 -24.44 22.88 -18.19
C TRP A 171 -25.41 21.83 -17.66
N LEU A 172 -25.28 21.50 -16.38
CA LEU A 172 -26.12 20.52 -15.70
C LEU A 172 -27.10 21.23 -14.74
N GLU A 173 -28.38 21.02 -14.98
CA GLU A 173 -29.46 21.54 -14.15
C GLU A 173 -29.55 20.86 -12.78
N PRO A 174 -30.17 21.52 -11.78
CA PRO A 174 -30.52 20.87 -10.51
C PRO A 174 -31.39 19.62 -10.63
N ASN A 175 -32.14 19.47 -11.73
CA ASN A 175 -32.99 18.29 -11.98
C ASN A 175 -32.26 17.15 -12.73
N GLY A 176 -30.96 17.31 -13.03
CA GLY A 176 -30.17 16.33 -13.78
C GLY A 176 -30.22 16.46 -15.30
N THR A 177 -30.93 17.44 -15.86
CA THR A 177 -30.93 17.70 -17.30
C THR A 177 -29.60 18.32 -17.73
N PHE A 178 -28.90 17.67 -18.65
CA PHE A 178 -27.64 18.15 -19.19
C PHE A 178 -27.85 18.86 -20.53
N HIS A 179 -27.25 20.04 -20.66
CA HIS A 179 -27.25 20.85 -21.86
C HIS A 179 -25.85 20.88 -22.44
N GLU A 180 -25.66 20.17 -23.55
CA GLU A 180 -24.39 20.05 -24.26
C GLU A 180 -23.97 21.41 -24.83
N VAL A 181 -22.72 21.78 -24.62
CA VAL A 181 -22.16 23.03 -25.13
C VAL A 181 -20.76 22.80 -25.69
N GLU A 182 -20.52 23.30 -26.90
CA GLU A 182 -19.20 23.23 -27.51
C GLU A 182 -18.16 23.99 -26.67
N TRP A 183 -16.95 23.45 -26.62
CA TRP A 183 -15.86 24.05 -25.88
C TRP A 183 -15.65 25.52 -26.27
N GLY A 184 -15.61 26.40 -25.27
CA GLY A 184 -15.46 27.85 -25.45
C GLY A 184 -16.76 28.64 -25.50
N ASN A 185 -17.91 27.98 -25.72
CA ASN A 185 -19.22 28.65 -25.89
C ASN A 185 -20.09 28.65 -24.62
N HIS A 186 -19.58 28.18 -23.47
CA HIS A 186 -20.34 28.03 -22.22
C HIS A 186 -21.00 29.33 -21.73
N GLN A 187 -20.30 30.46 -21.84
CA GLN A 187 -20.83 31.74 -21.40
C GLN A 187 -21.89 32.26 -22.37
N GLU A 188 -21.66 32.14 -23.67
CA GLU A 188 -22.62 32.54 -24.70
C GLU A 188 -23.93 31.75 -24.55
N TRP A 189 -23.82 30.43 -24.38
CA TRP A 189 -24.98 29.58 -24.10
C TRP A 189 -25.73 30.01 -22.84
N ALA A 190 -25.02 30.27 -21.73
CA ALA A 190 -25.65 30.72 -20.48
C ALA A 190 -26.38 32.05 -20.65
N THR A 191 -25.79 32.98 -21.40
CA THR A 191 -26.40 34.28 -21.72
C THR A 191 -27.68 34.10 -22.53
N GLU A 192 -27.68 33.27 -23.58
CA GLU A 192 -28.86 32.98 -24.39
C GLU A 192 -29.95 32.29 -23.57
N TYR A 193 -29.58 31.25 -22.80
CA TYR A 193 -30.51 30.51 -21.96
C TYR A 193 -31.22 31.41 -20.94
N VAL A 194 -30.46 32.27 -20.24
CA VAL A 194 -31.03 33.21 -19.25
C VAL A 194 -31.90 34.26 -19.94
N LYS A 195 -31.52 34.75 -21.11
CA LYS A 195 -32.31 35.72 -21.88
C LYS A 195 -33.65 35.15 -22.33
N GLU A 196 -33.68 33.90 -22.77
CA GLU A 196 -34.90 33.26 -23.27
C GLU A 196 -35.83 32.81 -22.13
N ASN A 197 -35.29 32.21 -21.07
CA ASN A 197 -36.08 31.61 -20.01
C ASN A 197 -36.37 32.57 -18.84
N PHE A 198 -35.52 33.58 -18.65
CA PHE A 198 -35.60 34.55 -17.55
C PHE A 198 -35.37 36.00 -18.04
N PRO A 199 -36.18 36.49 -19.00
CA PRO A 199 -35.94 37.78 -19.65
C PRO A 199 -35.89 38.97 -18.68
N GLU A 200 -36.73 38.97 -17.64
CA GLU A 200 -36.72 40.00 -16.60
C GLU A 200 -35.42 40.00 -15.77
N LYS A 201 -34.82 38.82 -15.58
CA LYS A 201 -33.56 38.67 -14.83
C LYS A 201 -32.35 38.95 -15.70
N TYR A 202 -32.42 38.64 -16.99
CA TYR A 202 -31.39 39.02 -17.95
C TYR A 202 -31.13 40.53 -17.95
N GLU A 203 -32.17 41.36 -17.98
CA GLU A 203 -32.01 42.82 -17.90
C GLU A 203 -31.35 43.25 -16.58
N GLU A 204 -31.74 42.66 -15.45
CA GLU A 204 -31.17 42.94 -14.13
C GLU A 204 -29.67 42.55 -14.04
N ILE A 205 -29.31 41.36 -14.52
CA ILE A 205 -27.93 40.84 -14.52
C ILE A 205 -27.06 41.67 -15.46
N SER A 206 -27.56 41.96 -16.67
CA SER A 206 -26.85 42.77 -17.67
C SER A 206 -26.60 44.21 -17.18
N MET A 207 -27.51 44.78 -16.39
CA MET A 207 -27.29 46.08 -15.75
C MET A 207 -26.25 46.02 -14.61
N GLN A 208 -26.24 44.93 -13.83
CA GLN A 208 -25.29 44.73 -12.72
C GLN A 208 -23.85 44.50 -13.22
N SER A 209 -23.69 43.70 -14.28
CA SER A 209 -22.38 43.44 -14.90
C SER A 209 -21.76 44.73 -15.49
N ASN A 210 -22.58 45.55 -16.16
CA ASN A 210 -22.14 46.83 -16.74
C ASN A 210 -21.76 47.92 -15.72
N THR A 211 -22.22 47.80 -14.47
CA THR A 211 -21.94 48.77 -13.41
C THR A 211 -20.78 48.35 -12.49
N GLY A 212 -20.23 47.15 -12.69
CA GLY A 212 -19.14 46.60 -11.87
C GLY A 212 -19.55 46.27 -10.44
N ILE A 213 -20.85 46.14 -10.17
CA ILE A 213 -21.42 45.83 -8.85
C ILE A 213 -22.40 44.65 -9.03
N GLY A 214 -21.92 43.42 -8.86
CA GLY A 214 -22.75 42.20 -8.94
C GLY A 214 -22.02 40.98 -9.54
N LEU A 215 -22.80 39.95 -9.90
CA LEU A 215 -22.34 38.71 -10.54
C LEU A 215 -21.55 38.99 -11.82
N ILE A 216 -20.47 38.22 -12.05
CA ILE A 216 -19.49 38.47 -13.13
C ILE A 216 -20.04 38.05 -14.52
N GLY A 217 -21.13 37.27 -14.57
CA GLY A 217 -21.92 37.02 -15.79
C GLY A 217 -23.15 36.11 -15.57
N GLU A 218 -23.88 35.79 -16.65
CA GLU A 218 -25.06 34.90 -16.59
C GLU A 218 -24.72 33.46 -16.19
N GLY A 219 -23.51 32.97 -16.49
CA GLY A 219 -23.00 31.70 -16.01
C GLY A 219 -22.89 31.65 -14.47
N ASP A 220 -22.30 32.66 -13.85
CA ASP A 220 -22.22 32.73 -12.38
C ASP A 220 -23.61 32.78 -11.73
N TRP A 221 -24.55 33.46 -12.40
CA TRP A 221 -25.93 33.53 -11.94
C TRP A 221 -26.63 32.16 -11.93
N LEU A 222 -26.33 31.29 -12.91
CA LEU A 222 -26.79 29.91 -12.96
C LEU A 222 -26.11 29.08 -11.86
N VAL A 223 -24.79 29.19 -11.71
CA VAL A 223 -24.03 28.48 -10.64
C VAL A 223 -24.57 28.84 -9.25
N GLU A 224 -24.84 30.12 -8.99
CA GLU A 224 -25.48 30.56 -7.75
C GLU A 224 -26.85 29.92 -7.50
N ARG A 225 -27.54 29.47 -8.55
CA ARG A 225 -28.84 28.79 -8.46
C ARG A 225 -28.73 27.28 -8.35
N GLY A 226 -27.50 26.75 -8.26
CA GLY A 226 -27.24 25.32 -8.11
C GLY A 226 -27.09 24.59 -9.44
N TRP A 227 -26.91 25.32 -10.54
CA TRP A 227 -26.44 24.70 -11.78
C TRP A 227 -24.95 24.36 -11.67
N VAL A 228 -24.52 23.38 -12.43
CA VAL A 228 -23.13 22.93 -12.47
C VAL A 228 -22.61 23.08 -13.89
N LEU A 229 -21.47 23.76 -14.05
CA LEU A 229 -20.76 23.87 -15.32
C LEU A 229 -19.76 22.72 -15.43
N LEU A 230 -19.89 21.87 -16.44
CA LEU A 230 -18.88 20.90 -16.82
C LEU A 230 -17.98 21.50 -17.90
N HIS A 231 -16.74 21.85 -17.54
CA HIS A 231 -15.78 22.44 -18.47
C HIS A 231 -14.33 22.02 -18.16
N SER A 232 -13.45 22.15 -19.14
CA SER A 232 -12.01 21.95 -18.95
C SER A 232 -11.22 23.00 -19.75
N PRO A 233 -10.51 23.94 -19.10
CA PRO A 233 -9.68 24.93 -19.80
C PRO A 233 -8.61 24.31 -20.72
N SER A 234 -8.13 23.11 -20.39
CA SER A 234 -7.14 22.38 -21.19
C SER A 234 -7.75 21.46 -22.24
N GLN A 235 -9.07 21.51 -22.46
CA GLN A 235 -9.77 20.56 -23.34
C GLN A 235 -9.52 19.09 -22.94
N GLY A 236 -9.42 18.81 -21.64
CA GLY A 236 -9.42 17.44 -21.11
C GLY A 236 -10.81 17.01 -20.65
N ILE A 237 -10.89 15.94 -19.86
CA ILE A 237 -12.14 15.53 -19.20
C ILE A 237 -12.68 16.71 -18.36
N ALA A 238 -13.99 16.92 -18.40
CA ALA A 238 -14.60 18.07 -17.76
C ALA A 238 -14.52 17.99 -16.23
N GLN A 239 -14.38 19.15 -15.60
CA GLN A 239 -14.46 19.31 -14.15
C GLN A 239 -15.71 20.12 -13.79
N PRO A 240 -16.49 19.67 -12.79
CA PRO A 240 -17.68 20.37 -12.35
C PRO A 240 -17.28 21.65 -11.62
N THR A 241 -17.87 22.76 -12.04
CA THR A 241 -17.80 24.05 -11.36
C THR A 241 -19.18 24.36 -10.83
N SER A 242 -19.30 24.37 -9.51
CA SER A 242 -20.55 24.57 -8.79
C SER A 242 -20.35 25.61 -7.68
N ASN A 243 -21.45 26.05 -7.06
CA ASN A 243 -21.36 26.94 -5.92
C ASN A 243 -20.86 26.17 -4.69
N PRO A 244 -19.73 26.54 -4.06
CA PRO A 244 -19.12 25.77 -2.98
C PRO A 244 -19.98 25.71 -1.70
N VAL A 245 -21.04 26.53 -1.59
CA VAL A 245 -21.95 26.54 -0.45
C VAL A 245 -23.19 25.66 -0.71
N LYS A 246 -23.39 25.19 -1.94
CA LYS A 246 -24.53 24.36 -2.34
C LYS A 246 -24.08 22.93 -2.60
N ARG A 247 -24.82 21.97 -2.05
CA ARG A 247 -24.65 20.55 -2.36
C ARG A 247 -25.26 20.22 -3.72
N TYR A 248 -24.69 19.25 -4.41
CA TYR A 248 -25.32 18.63 -5.57
C TYR A 248 -26.67 18.01 -5.20
N THR A 249 -27.62 18.07 -6.12
CA THR A 249 -28.85 17.28 -6.02
C THR A 249 -28.55 15.81 -6.30
N LYS A 250 -29.48 14.91 -5.93
CA LYS A 250 -29.31 13.48 -6.17
C LYS A 250 -29.19 13.19 -7.67
N GLU A 251 -30.00 13.88 -8.46
CA GLU A 251 -30.02 13.79 -9.91
C GLU A 251 -28.69 14.28 -10.53
N GLN A 252 -28.09 15.33 -9.97
CA GLN A 252 -26.77 15.80 -10.39
C GLN A 252 -25.65 14.82 -10.02
N GLN A 253 -25.70 14.23 -8.83
CA GLN A 253 -24.72 13.23 -8.40
C GLN A 253 -24.77 11.98 -9.28
N GLU A 254 -25.97 11.48 -9.58
CA GLU A 254 -26.16 10.32 -10.47
C GLU A 254 -25.59 10.62 -11.86
N PHE A 255 -25.91 11.78 -12.44
CA PHE A 255 -25.36 12.21 -13.73
C PHE A 255 -23.83 12.28 -13.71
N LEU A 256 -23.23 12.94 -12.70
CA LEU A 256 -21.78 13.10 -12.61
C LEU A 256 -21.06 11.76 -12.40
N TYR A 257 -21.66 10.86 -11.62
CA TYR A 257 -21.12 9.52 -11.40
C TYR A 257 -21.09 8.71 -12.69
N GLU A 258 -22.20 8.70 -13.45
CA GLU A 258 -22.28 8.03 -14.75
C GLU A 258 -21.29 8.65 -15.75
N TYR A 259 -21.24 9.99 -15.83
CA TYR A 259 -20.33 10.74 -16.71
C TYR A 259 -18.86 10.32 -16.52
N TYR A 260 -18.39 10.21 -15.27
CA TYR A 260 -17.01 9.80 -14.98
C TYR A 260 -16.80 8.30 -15.15
N THR A 261 -17.79 7.48 -14.85
CA THR A 261 -17.70 6.02 -15.00
C THR A 261 -17.57 5.63 -16.47
N GLU A 262 -18.35 6.25 -17.36
CA GLU A 262 -18.24 6.04 -18.82
C GLU A 262 -16.84 6.41 -19.34
N ARG A 263 -16.19 7.41 -18.75
CA ARG A 263 -14.85 7.87 -19.13
C ARG A 263 -13.71 7.19 -18.37
N GLY A 264 -13.99 6.06 -17.68
CA GLY A 264 -13.00 5.27 -16.96
C GLY A 264 -12.38 5.96 -15.73
N LYS A 265 -13.05 6.98 -15.19
CA LYS A 265 -12.61 7.80 -14.06
C LYS A 265 -13.28 7.38 -12.75
N GLU A 266 -13.02 6.15 -12.33
CA GLU A 266 -13.63 5.57 -11.13
C GLU A 266 -13.32 6.36 -9.84
N ALA A 267 -12.12 6.95 -9.74
CA ALA A 267 -11.74 7.74 -8.57
C ALA A 267 -12.55 9.04 -8.48
N GLU A 268 -12.68 9.75 -9.60
CA GLU A 268 -13.48 10.96 -9.72
C GLU A 268 -14.98 10.68 -9.54
N ALA A 269 -15.48 9.56 -10.07
CA ALA A 269 -16.85 9.10 -9.85
C ALA A 269 -17.14 8.88 -8.36
N ASN A 270 -16.27 8.17 -7.64
CA ASN A 270 -16.44 7.92 -6.21
C ASN A 270 -16.36 9.21 -5.38
N ALA A 271 -15.50 10.16 -5.76
CA ALA A 271 -15.36 11.44 -5.07
C ALA A 271 -16.66 12.28 -5.04
N ILE A 272 -17.55 12.12 -6.03
CA ILE A 272 -18.86 12.81 -6.08
C ILE A 272 -19.72 12.50 -4.84
N TYR A 273 -19.56 11.32 -4.25
CA TYR A 273 -20.31 10.89 -3.06
C TYR A 273 -19.51 11.03 -1.75
N GLU A 274 -18.20 11.34 -1.81
CA GLU A 274 -17.35 11.50 -0.62
C GLU A 274 -17.41 12.91 -0.03
N GLU A 275 -17.82 13.93 -0.78
CA GLU A 275 -17.96 15.33 -0.30
C GLU A 275 -19.21 15.58 0.59
N GLU A 276 -19.69 14.57 1.35
CA GLU A 276 -20.83 14.67 2.29
C GLU A 276 -20.52 15.24 3.68
#